data_AF-K1Z6M1-F1
#
_entry.id   AF-K1Z6M1-F1
#
_cell.length_a   1.000
_cell.length_b   1.000
_cell.length_c   1.000
_cell.angle_alpha   90.00
_cell.angle_beta   90.00
_cell.angle_gamma   90.00
#
_symmetry.space_group_name_H-M   'P 1'
#
loop_
_entity.id
_entity.type
_entity.pdbx_description
1 polymer ?
#
loop_
_entity_poly.entity_id
_entity_poly.type
_entity_poly.pdbx_seq_one_letter_code
_entity_poly.pdbx_strand_id
1 'polypeptide(L)'
;EPPSPLPYVVVVVDELADLMMVAGKKIEELIARLAQKARAAGIHLILATQRPSVDVITGLIKANIPTRIAFQVSSKVDSRTILDQMGAECLLGQGDMLYMPPGSGYPQRVHGAFVTDAEVHAVAEYLKQLGTPDYVEGVLGGAAEANGGGAEAAGPDEETDPLYDHAVEFVIGSRRASISAIQRHLRVGYNRAARFVEQMEASGLVSPMENNGNRTVLVPEPEE
;
A
#
# COMPACT_ATOMS: atom_id res chain seq x y z
N GLU A 1 -17.73 27.84 13.25
CA GLU A 1 -18.69 26.72 13.39
C GLU A 1 -18.16 25.73 14.42
N PRO A 2 -19.02 24.97 15.11
CA PRO A 2 -18.55 23.85 15.90
C PRO A 2 -17.85 22.83 14.97
N PRO A 3 -16.79 22.15 15.44
CA PRO A 3 -16.13 21.13 14.63
C PRO A 3 -17.12 20.01 14.28
N SER A 4 -17.11 19.59 13.01
CA SER A 4 -17.87 18.44 12.56
C SER A 4 -17.32 17.15 13.20
N PRO A 5 -18.17 16.15 13.47
CA PRO A 5 -17.71 14.88 14.01
C PRO A 5 -16.74 14.20 13.04
N LEU A 6 -15.62 13.72 13.56
CA LEU A 6 -14.64 12.97 12.77
C LEU A 6 -15.14 11.54 12.51
N PRO A 7 -15.01 11.02 11.28
CA PRO A 7 -15.35 9.64 10.99
C PRO A 7 -14.30 8.67 11.56
N TYR A 8 -14.71 7.41 11.76
CA TYR A 8 -13.75 6.33 11.93
C TYR A 8 -13.02 6.06 10.62
N VAL A 9 -11.73 5.74 10.71
CA VAL A 9 -10.91 5.36 9.54
C VAL A 9 -10.55 3.89 9.66
N VAL A 10 -10.90 3.10 8.64
CA VAL A 10 -10.54 1.68 8.58
C VAL A 10 -9.57 1.49 7.42
N VAL A 11 -8.36 1.04 7.75
CA VAL A 11 -7.30 0.74 6.78
C VAL A 11 -7.27 -0.77 6.56
N VAL A 12 -7.56 -1.20 5.34
CA VAL A 12 -7.60 -2.61 4.95
C VAL A 12 -6.44 -2.92 4.01
N VAL A 13 -5.65 -3.94 4.35
CA VAL A 13 -4.56 -4.46 3.53
C VAL A 13 -4.89 -5.91 3.20
N ASP A 14 -5.15 -6.21 1.94
CA ASP A 14 -5.58 -7.55 1.49
C ASP A 14 -4.42 -8.57 1.50
N GLU A 15 -3.20 -8.13 1.17
CA GLU A 15 -2.01 -8.96 1.20
C GLU A 15 -0.82 -8.22 1.83
N LEU A 16 -0.64 -8.42 3.14
CA LEU A 16 0.45 -7.83 3.91
C LEU A 16 1.82 -8.28 3.40
N ALA A 17 1.95 -9.51 2.89
CA ALA A 17 3.24 -10.04 2.45
C ALA A 17 3.85 -9.22 1.31
N ASP A 18 3.02 -8.69 0.41
CA ASP A 18 3.49 -7.86 -0.70
C ASP A 18 4.10 -6.54 -0.21
N LEU A 19 3.48 -5.91 0.79
CA LEU A 19 4.04 -4.71 1.40
C LEU A 19 5.36 -5.00 2.12
N MET A 20 5.43 -6.13 2.82
CA MET A 20 6.64 -6.56 3.55
C MET A 20 7.79 -6.89 2.59
N MET A 21 7.51 -7.43 1.40
CA MET A 21 8.54 -7.73 0.40
C MET A 21 9.12 -6.47 -0.26
N VAL A 22 8.33 -5.40 -0.39
CA VAL A 22 8.78 -4.16 -1.07
C VAL A 22 9.54 -3.23 -0.11
N ALA A 23 9.06 -3.06 1.12
CA ALA A 23 9.59 -2.06 2.05
C ALA A 23 9.69 -2.55 3.52
N GLY A 24 9.54 -3.86 3.74
CA GLY A 24 9.75 -4.62 4.99
C GLY A 24 9.74 -3.82 6.28
N LYS A 25 10.95 -3.47 6.75
CA LYS A 25 11.15 -2.85 8.07
C LYS A 25 10.41 -1.52 8.24
N LYS A 26 10.33 -0.70 7.20
CA LYS A 26 9.64 0.60 7.27
C LYS A 26 8.12 0.43 7.40
N ILE A 27 7.55 -0.54 6.68
CA ILE A 27 6.11 -0.86 6.75
C ILE A 27 5.76 -1.42 8.12
N GLU A 28 6.57 -2.34 8.62
CA GLU A 28 6.40 -2.94 9.95
C GLU A 28 6.39 -1.88 11.07
N GLU A 29 7.34 -0.94 11.05
CA GLU A 29 7.41 0.16 12.02
C GLU A 29 6.17 1.08 11.95
N LEU A 30 5.69 1.38 10.74
CA LEU A 30 4.48 2.20 10.54
C LEU A 30 3.22 1.49 11.05
N ILE A 31 3.05 0.22 10.73
CA ILE A 31 1.91 -0.59 11.19
C ILE A 31 1.89 -0.62 12.72
N ALA A 32 3.03 -0.87 13.35
CA ALA A 32 3.11 -0.94 14.79
C ALA A 32 2.85 0.41 15.47
N ARG A 33 3.44 1.49 14.95
CA ARG A 33 3.19 2.84 15.45
C ARG A 33 1.70 3.18 15.38
N LEU A 34 1.04 2.81 14.29
CA LEU A 34 -0.39 3.04 14.11
C LEU A 34 -1.17 2.18 15.10
N ALA A 35 -0.96 0.87 15.13
CA ALA A 35 -1.65 -0.06 16.04
C ALA A 35 -1.52 0.33 17.52
N GLN A 36 -0.40 0.89 17.96
CA GLN A 36 -0.18 1.35 19.34
C GLN A 36 -1.00 2.58 19.75
N LYS A 37 -1.26 3.50 18.82
CA LYS A 37 -1.81 4.84 19.14
C LYS A 37 -3.19 5.09 18.57
N ALA A 38 -3.59 4.32 17.56
CA ALA A 38 -4.76 4.57 16.72
C ALA A 38 -6.11 4.36 17.42
N ARG A 39 -6.20 3.51 18.44
CA ARG A 39 -7.47 3.11 19.07
C ARG A 39 -8.31 4.30 19.56
N ALA A 40 -7.69 5.23 20.28
CA ALA A 40 -8.38 6.41 20.81
C ALA A 40 -8.68 7.46 19.72
N ALA A 41 -7.93 7.42 18.61
CA ALA A 41 -8.11 8.30 17.47
C ALA A 41 -9.16 7.78 16.46
N GLY A 42 -9.75 6.60 16.71
CA GLY A 42 -10.75 6.01 15.82
C GLY A 42 -10.18 5.47 14.50
N ILE A 43 -8.89 5.11 14.48
CA ILE A 43 -8.25 4.48 13.32
C ILE A 43 -8.09 2.97 13.60
N HIS A 44 -8.50 2.12 12.66
CA HIS A 44 -8.52 0.67 12.79
C HIS A 44 -7.81 0.01 11.62
N LEU A 45 -7.08 -1.08 11.89
CA LEU A 45 -6.34 -1.84 10.89
C LEU A 45 -6.96 -3.21 10.69
N ILE A 46 -7.12 -3.61 9.44
CA ILE A 46 -7.41 -4.98 9.01
C ILE A 46 -6.28 -5.42 8.09
N LEU A 47 -5.48 -6.38 8.53
CA LEU A 47 -4.37 -6.91 7.76
C LEU A 47 -4.66 -8.38 7.43
N ALA A 48 -4.74 -8.68 6.14
CA ALA A 48 -4.90 -10.02 5.61
C ALA A 48 -3.62 -10.46 4.89
N THR A 49 -3.40 -11.77 4.82
CA THR A 49 -2.31 -12.38 4.06
C THR A 49 -2.63 -13.86 3.80
N GLN A 50 -2.20 -14.35 2.64
CA GLN A 50 -2.21 -15.79 2.33
C GLN A 50 -0.89 -16.48 2.67
N ARG A 51 0.12 -15.71 3.11
CA ARG A 51 1.48 -16.18 3.43
C ARG A 51 1.78 -16.04 4.92
N PRO A 52 1.29 -16.94 5.78
CA PRO A 52 1.47 -16.88 7.23
C PRO A 52 2.87 -17.33 7.67
N SER A 53 3.91 -16.66 7.19
CA SER A 53 5.31 -16.88 7.58
C SER A 53 5.75 -15.92 8.70
N VAL A 54 6.81 -16.29 9.41
CA VAL A 54 7.38 -15.47 10.50
C VAL A 54 7.94 -14.14 9.97
N ASP A 55 8.33 -14.10 8.70
CA ASP A 55 8.84 -12.89 8.03
C ASP A 55 7.72 -11.90 7.68
N VAL A 56 6.48 -12.36 7.55
CA VAL A 56 5.30 -11.53 7.27
C VAL A 56 4.58 -11.18 8.57
N ILE A 57 4.29 -12.18 9.41
CA ILE A 57 3.61 -12.03 10.69
C ILE A 57 4.66 -12.05 11.80
N THR A 58 5.45 -10.98 11.84
CA THR A 58 6.57 -10.85 12.77
C THR A 58 6.09 -10.75 14.23
N GLY A 59 7.02 -10.91 15.18
CA GLY A 59 6.73 -10.70 16.60
C GLY A 59 6.23 -9.29 16.91
N LEU A 60 6.71 -8.28 16.18
CA LEU A 60 6.35 -6.88 16.39
C LEU A 60 4.93 -6.59 15.86
N ILE A 61 4.54 -7.18 14.73
CA ILE A 61 3.15 -7.15 14.27
C ILE A 61 2.22 -7.82 15.30
N LYS A 62 2.58 -9.03 15.75
CA LYS A 62 1.80 -9.77 16.76
C LYS A 62 1.65 -9.04 18.08
N ALA A 63 2.68 -8.34 18.53
CA ALA A 63 2.66 -7.59 19.79
C ALA A 63 1.66 -6.43 19.78
N ASN A 64 1.34 -5.87 18.60
CA ASN A 64 0.48 -4.70 18.48
C ASN A 64 -0.93 -5.03 17.93
N ILE A 65 -1.13 -6.24 17.40
CA ILE A 65 -2.41 -6.70 16.85
C ILE A 65 -2.88 -7.94 17.65
N PRO A 66 -3.64 -7.72 18.75
CA PRO A 66 -4.01 -8.80 19.67
C PRO A 66 -5.22 -9.62 19.19
N THR A 67 -6.04 -9.07 18.28
CA THR A 67 -7.20 -9.78 17.72
C THR A 67 -6.78 -10.48 16.44
N ARG A 68 -7.06 -11.78 16.31
CA ARG A 68 -6.59 -12.57 15.16
C ARG A 68 -7.68 -13.48 14.65
N ILE A 69 -7.67 -13.69 13.34
CA ILE A 69 -8.54 -14.65 12.65
C ILE A 69 -7.63 -15.52 11.80
N ALA A 70 -7.78 -16.83 11.90
CA ALA A 70 -7.13 -17.78 11.00
C ALA A 70 -8.21 -18.60 10.30
N PHE A 71 -8.23 -18.55 8.97
CA PHE A 71 -8.90 -19.57 8.15
C PHE A 71 -8.04 -20.82 8.06
N GLN A 72 -8.49 -21.82 7.30
CA GLN A 72 -7.71 -23.03 7.06
C GLN A 72 -6.30 -22.70 6.54
N VAL A 73 -5.29 -23.28 7.18
CA VAL A 73 -3.89 -23.19 6.78
C VAL A 73 -3.30 -24.57 6.52
N SER A 74 -2.16 -24.62 5.82
CA SER A 74 -1.55 -25.88 5.37
C SER A 74 -0.86 -26.66 6.50
N SER A 75 -0.41 -25.99 7.56
CA SER A 75 0.42 -26.64 8.58
C SER A 75 0.22 -26.11 10.00
N LYS A 76 0.62 -26.94 10.97
CA LYS A 76 0.72 -26.58 12.39
C LYS A 76 1.65 -25.39 12.64
N VAL A 77 2.65 -25.20 11.77
CA VAL A 77 3.59 -24.08 11.86
C VAL A 77 2.87 -22.80 11.50
N ASP A 78 2.14 -22.78 10.38
CA ASP A 78 1.35 -21.64 9.92
C ASP A 78 0.28 -21.24 10.95
N SER A 79 -0.41 -22.23 11.54
CA SER A 79 -1.39 -21.97 12.61
C SER A 79 -0.74 -21.26 13.79
N ARG A 80 0.45 -21.69 14.22
CA ARG A 80 1.19 -21.04 15.30
C ARG A 80 1.70 -19.66 14.91
N THR A 81 2.09 -19.47 13.65
CA THR A 81 2.52 -18.15 13.19
C THR A 81 1.40 -17.13 13.35
N ILE A 82 0.14 -17.50 13.05
CA ILE A 82 -1.01 -16.59 13.17
C ILE A 82 -1.52 -16.52 14.62
N LEU A 83 -1.82 -17.66 15.25
CA LEU A 83 -2.57 -17.71 16.51
C LEU A 83 -1.70 -17.93 17.76
N ASP A 84 -0.40 -18.13 17.60
CA ASP A 84 0.51 -18.63 18.65
C ASP A 84 0.14 -20.04 19.17
N GLN A 85 -0.78 -20.73 18.48
CA GLN A 85 -1.23 -22.08 18.81
C GLN A 85 -1.62 -22.89 17.56
N MET A 86 -1.74 -24.21 17.72
CA MET A 86 -2.28 -25.10 16.69
C MET A 86 -3.80 -25.03 16.63
N GLY A 87 -4.37 -25.50 15.52
CA GLY A 87 -5.80 -25.73 15.34
C GLY A 87 -6.33 -25.29 13.98
N ALA A 88 -5.72 -24.26 13.38
CA ALA A 88 -6.18 -23.73 12.09
C ALA A 88 -5.92 -24.71 10.92
N GLU A 89 -4.93 -25.59 11.05
CA GLU A 89 -4.65 -26.65 10.07
C GLU A 89 -5.72 -27.74 10.02
N CYS A 90 -6.58 -27.81 11.04
CA CYS A 90 -7.66 -28.79 11.14
C CYS A 90 -9.02 -28.23 10.68
N LEU A 91 -9.06 -26.98 10.21
CA LEU A 91 -10.27 -26.35 9.69
C LEU A 91 -10.69 -26.97 8.35
N LEU A 92 -11.96 -26.83 8.02
CA LEU A 92 -12.58 -27.47 6.86
C LEU A 92 -12.45 -26.65 5.56
N GLY A 93 -11.91 -25.44 5.63
CA GLY A 93 -11.91 -24.48 4.52
C GLY A 93 -13.27 -23.79 4.36
N GLN A 94 -13.51 -23.17 3.20
CA GLN A 94 -14.81 -22.58 2.81
C GLN A 94 -15.46 -21.68 3.88
N GLY A 95 -14.67 -20.84 4.55
CA GLY A 95 -15.14 -19.90 5.57
C GLY A 95 -15.06 -20.41 7.01
N ASP A 96 -14.68 -21.66 7.25
CA ASP A 96 -14.37 -22.16 8.60
C ASP A 96 -13.12 -21.46 9.15
N MET A 97 -13.22 -20.89 10.36
CA MET A 97 -12.16 -20.07 10.95
C MET A 97 -12.05 -20.23 12.47
N LEU A 98 -10.88 -19.86 12.98
CA LEU A 98 -10.61 -19.64 14.39
C LEU A 98 -10.47 -18.14 14.66
N TYR A 99 -11.33 -17.60 15.53
CA TYR A 99 -11.30 -16.24 16.01
C TYR A 99 -10.67 -16.15 17.40
N MET A 100 -9.60 -15.38 17.54
CA MET A 100 -8.93 -15.10 18.80
C MET A 100 -9.23 -13.66 19.24
N PRO A 101 -10.14 -13.45 20.21
CA PRO A 101 -10.38 -12.14 20.78
C PRO A 101 -9.20 -11.68 21.66
N PRO A 102 -9.03 -10.36 21.88
CA PRO A 102 -7.93 -9.84 22.68
C PRO A 102 -8.06 -10.31 24.15
N GLY A 103 -6.95 -10.74 24.74
CA GLY A 103 -6.91 -11.19 26.14
C GLY A 103 -7.47 -12.59 26.39
N SER A 104 -7.98 -13.28 25.37
CA SER A 104 -8.31 -14.70 25.46
C SER A 104 -7.08 -15.57 25.21
N GLY A 105 -6.96 -16.67 25.94
CA GLY A 105 -5.96 -17.72 25.69
C GLY A 105 -6.41 -18.81 24.72
N TYR A 106 -7.68 -18.78 24.28
CA TYR A 106 -8.26 -19.81 23.40
C TYR A 106 -9.09 -19.18 22.28
N PRO A 107 -8.96 -19.68 21.03
CA PRO A 107 -9.76 -19.22 19.92
C PRO A 107 -11.13 -19.88 19.94
N GLN A 108 -12.09 -19.17 19.40
CA GLN A 108 -13.45 -19.63 19.15
C GLN A 108 -13.54 -20.08 17.70
N ARG A 109 -14.07 -21.28 17.46
CA ARG A 109 -14.37 -21.72 16.09
C ARG A 109 -15.64 -21.03 15.61
N VAL A 110 -15.57 -20.43 14.43
CA VAL A 110 -16.65 -19.67 13.81
C VAL A 110 -16.79 -20.12 12.35
N HIS A 111 -18.03 -20.23 11.88
CA HIS A 111 -18.33 -20.45 10.46
C HIS A 111 -18.60 -19.11 9.81
N GLY A 112 -17.75 -18.71 8.86
CA GLY A 112 -17.87 -17.46 8.15
C GLY A 112 -19.15 -17.37 7.33
N ALA A 113 -19.77 -16.20 7.35
CA ALA A 113 -20.88 -15.91 6.44
C ALA A 113 -20.35 -15.90 5.00
N PHE A 114 -21.03 -16.64 4.13
CA PHE A 114 -20.74 -16.63 2.71
C PHE A 114 -21.39 -15.42 2.05
N VAL A 115 -20.63 -14.72 1.22
CA VAL A 115 -21.11 -13.64 0.36
C VAL A 115 -20.52 -13.87 -1.03
N THR A 116 -21.36 -13.78 -2.05
CA THR A 116 -20.95 -13.92 -3.45
C THR A 116 -20.43 -12.60 -4.01
N ASP A 117 -19.59 -12.67 -5.04
CA ASP A 117 -19.13 -11.48 -5.75
C ASP A 117 -20.32 -10.67 -6.29
N ALA A 118 -21.39 -11.33 -6.75
CA ALA A 118 -22.58 -10.64 -7.24
C ALA A 118 -23.26 -9.78 -6.15
N GLU A 119 -23.33 -10.29 -4.91
CA GLU A 119 -23.86 -9.53 -3.78
C GLU A 119 -22.96 -8.34 -3.42
N VAL A 120 -21.63 -8.52 -3.46
CA VAL A 120 -20.68 -7.42 -3.25
C VAL A 120 -20.85 -6.33 -4.30
N HIS A 121 -20.95 -6.71 -5.58
CA HIS A 121 -21.17 -5.76 -6.67
C HIS A 121 -22.52 -5.04 -6.52
N ALA A 122 -23.58 -5.75 -6.14
CA ALA A 122 -24.90 -5.15 -5.92
C ALA A 122 -24.86 -4.08 -4.81
N VAL A 123 -24.18 -4.34 -3.69
CA VAL A 123 -24.01 -3.37 -2.61
C VAL A 123 -23.15 -2.19 -3.06
N ALA A 124 -22.05 -2.44 -3.78
CA ALA A 124 -21.18 -1.39 -4.29
C ALA A 124 -21.92 -0.46 -5.26
N GLU A 125 -22.72 -1.01 -6.19
CA GLU A 125 -23.53 -0.22 -7.13
C GLU A 125 -24.62 0.59 -6.42
N TYR A 126 -25.24 0.02 -5.39
CA TYR A 126 -26.18 0.77 -4.56
C TYR A 126 -25.50 1.95 -3.85
N LEU A 127 -24.32 1.75 -3.27
CA LEU A 127 -23.57 2.81 -2.58
C LEU A 127 -23.13 3.93 -3.53
N LYS A 128 -22.71 3.60 -4.77
CA LYS A 128 -22.34 4.59 -5.80
C LYS A 128 -23.50 5.51 -6.19
N GLN A 129 -24.75 5.08 -6.00
CA GLN A 129 -25.93 5.91 -6.25
C GLN A 129 -26.15 6.97 -5.16
N LEU A 130 -25.61 6.75 -3.96
CA LEU A 130 -25.78 7.66 -2.82
C LEU A 130 -24.80 8.84 -2.84
N GLY A 131 -23.71 8.75 -3.59
CA GLY A 131 -22.73 9.83 -3.70
C GLY A 131 -21.46 9.42 -4.45
N THR A 132 -20.67 10.43 -4.81
CA THR A 132 -19.33 10.25 -5.40
C THR A 132 -18.28 10.07 -4.31
N PRO A 133 -17.18 9.35 -4.60
CA PRO A 133 -16.07 9.24 -3.66
C PRO A 133 -15.44 10.63 -3.41
N ASP A 134 -15.24 10.95 -2.13
CA ASP A 134 -14.51 12.14 -1.69
C ASP A 134 -13.08 11.74 -1.34
N TYR A 135 -12.19 11.80 -2.34
CA TYR A 135 -10.79 11.40 -2.17
C TYR A 135 -9.98 12.53 -1.53
N VAL A 136 -9.31 12.21 -0.42
CA VAL A 136 -8.39 13.14 0.24
C VAL A 136 -7.06 13.14 -0.50
N GLU A 137 -6.74 14.26 -1.17
CA GLU A 137 -5.45 14.46 -1.82
C GLU A 137 -4.30 14.37 -0.81
N GLY A 138 -3.14 13.87 -1.26
CA GLY A 138 -1.95 13.73 -0.42
C GLY A 138 -1.89 12.46 0.45
N VAL A 139 -2.99 11.71 0.63
CA VAL A 139 -2.95 10.41 1.33
C VAL A 139 -1.99 9.43 0.65
N LEU A 140 -1.99 9.41 -0.69
CA LEU A 140 -1.11 8.57 -1.50
C LEU A 140 0.28 9.21 -1.75
N GLY A 141 0.42 10.52 -1.53
CA GLY A 141 1.67 11.26 -1.73
C GLY A 141 2.74 10.92 -0.70
N GLY A 142 2.33 10.45 0.49
CA GLY A 142 3.22 10.02 1.56
C GLY A 142 4.01 11.17 2.20
N ALA A 143 4.29 11.04 3.49
CA ALA A 143 5.16 11.92 4.28
C ALA A 143 6.65 11.81 3.90
N ALA A 144 6.98 11.67 2.62
CA ALA A 144 8.36 11.77 2.13
C ALA A 144 8.91 13.21 2.26
N GLU A 145 8.04 14.21 2.44
CA GLU A 145 8.44 15.60 2.68
C GLU A 145 8.41 16.02 4.17
N ALA A 146 7.73 15.27 5.05
CA ALA A 146 7.47 15.73 6.43
C ALA A 146 8.61 15.44 7.43
N ASN A 147 9.72 14.85 7.01
CA ASN A 147 10.93 14.68 7.83
C ASN A 147 12.03 15.73 7.54
N GLY A 148 11.74 16.77 6.75
CA GLY A 148 12.64 17.91 6.52
C GLY A 148 12.61 18.99 7.61
N GLY A 149 12.21 18.66 8.84
CA GLY A 149 12.04 19.62 9.94
C GLY A 149 13.30 19.77 10.80
N GLY A 150 14.33 20.44 10.28
CA GLY A 150 15.48 20.85 11.07
C GLY A 150 16.44 21.70 10.25
N ALA A 151 16.23 23.03 10.29
CA ALA A 151 17.15 24.14 9.97
C ALA A 151 18.25 23.83 8.93
N GLU A 152 18.23 24.46 7.74
CA GLU A 152 18.71 25.83 7.58
C GLU A 152 18.19 26.44 6.27
N ALA A 153 18.03 27.76 6.29
CA ALA A 153 17.75 28.54 5.10
C ALA A 153 18.91 28.48 4.11
N ALA A 154 18.69 27.93 2.91
CA ALA A 154 19.52 28.21 1.73
C ALA A 154 18.79 27.81 0.44
N GLY A 155 18.52 28.81 -0.41
CA GLY A 155 18.63 28.80 -1.88
C GLY A 155 17.97 27.71 -2.75
N PRO A 156 17.52 28.06 -3.98
CA PRO A 156 17.05 27.11 -4.96
C PRO A 156 18.26 26.43 -5.62
N ASP A 157 18.54 25.19 -5.23
CA ASP A 157 19.22 24.24 -6.10
C ASP A 157 18.49 22.91 -5.95
N GLU A 158 17.73 22.56 -6.99
CA GLU A 158 17.19 21.22 -7.17
C GLU A 158 18.38 20.25 -7.17
N GLU A 159 18.48 19.39 -6.16
CA GLU A 159 19.33 18.19 -6.28
C GLU A 159 18.75 17.35 -7.44
N THR A 160 19.28 17.58 -8.64
CA THR A 160 18.98 16.78 -9.83
C THR A 160 19.30 15.34 -9.51
N ASP A 161 18.29 14.49 -9.61
CA ASP A 161 18.42 13.07 -9.30
C ASP A 161 19.53 12.44 -10.17
N PRO A 162 20.50 11.69 -9.61
CA PRO A 162 21.62 11.14 -10.38
C PRO A 162 21.21 10.21 -11.53
N LEU A 163 19.98 9.69 -11.51
CA LEU A 163 19.44 8.84 -12.58
C LEU A 163 18.60 9.61 -13.61
N TYR A 164 18.42 10.92 -13.44
CA TYR A 164 17.62 11.73 -14.34
C TYR A 164 18.17 11.73 -15.76
N ASP A 165 19.47 11.97 -15.93
CA ASP A 165 20.11 11.99 -17.26
C ASP A 165 19.98 10.63 -17.97
N HIS A 166 20.14 9.53 -17.23
CA HIS A 166 19.91 8.18 -17.75
C HIS A 166 18.45 7.93 -18.13
N ALA A 167 17.50 8.52 -17.42
CA ALA A 167 16.08 8.46 -17.78
C ALA A 167 15.81 9.24 -19.07
N VAL A 168 16.41 10.42 -19.23
CA VAL A 168 16.30 11.25 -20.43
C VAL A 168 16.86 10.51 -21.63
N GLU A 169 18.06 9.94 -21.51
CA GLU A 169 18.71 9.16 -22.57
C GLU A 169 17.83 7.97 -23.01
N PHE A 170 17.29 7.21 -22.05
CA PHE A 170 16.38 6.12 -22.34
C PHE A 170 15.09 6.59 -23.04
N VAL A 171 14.48 7.68 -22.58
CA VAL A 171 13.23 8.20 -23.14
C VAL A 171 13.44 8.71 -24.56
N ILE A 172 14.53 9.42 -24.82
CA ILE A 172 14.90 9.91 -26.16
C ILE A 172 15.17 8.72 -27.09
N GLY A 173 16.01 7.76 -26.68
CA GLY A 173 16.40 6.62 -27.52
C GLY A 173 15.29 5.61 -27.76
N SER A 174 14.44 5.33 -26.76
CA SER A 174 13.35 4.34 -26.89
C SER A 174 12.04 4.94 -27.38
N ARG A 175 11.88 6.27 -27.36
CA ARG A 175 10.63 7.01 -27.60
C ARG A 175 9.48 6.59 -26.67
N ARG A 176 9.79 5.97 -25.51
CA ARG A 176 8.80 5.48 -24.52
C ARG A 176 8.80 6.34 -23.26
N ALA A 177 8.04 7.44 -23.29
CA ALA A 177 7.87 8.36 -22.17
C ALA A 177 6.79 7.93 -21.16
N SER A 178 6.73 6.64 -20.80
CA SER A 178 5.79 6.14 -19.79
C SER A 178 6.49 5.84 -18.46
N ILE A 179 5.81 6.12 -17.34
CA ILE A 179 6.33 5.87 -15.98
C ILE A 179 6.77 4.40 -15.86
N SER A 180 5.95 3.46 -16.31
CA SER A 180 6.25 2.02 -16.27
C SER A 180 7.48 1.62 -17.09
N ALA A 181 7.75 2.28 -18.22
CA ALA A 181 8.94 2.02 -19.04
C ALA A 181 10.22 2.44 -18.29
N ILE A 182 10.19 3.61 -17.67
CA ILE A 182 11.29 4.17 -16.88
C ILE A 182 11.54 3.32 -15.62
N GLN A 183 10.49 2.91 -14.91
CA GLN A 183 10.59 2.02 -13.74
C GLN A 183 11.31 0.71 -14.08
N ARG A 184 10.94 0.08 -15.20
CA ARG A 184 11.52 -1.20 -15.61
C ARG A 184 12.97 -1.07 -16.08
N HIS A 185 13.29 0.02 -16.80
CA HIS A 185 14.62 0.23 -17.32
C HIS A 185 15.64 0.60 -16.22
N LEU A 186 15.29 1.57 -15.38
CA LEU A 186 16.19 2.08 -14.33
C LEU A 186 16.03 1.36 -12.98
N ARG A 187 15.08 0.42 -12.87
CA ARG A 187 14.75 -0.30 -11.63
C ARG A 187 14.43 0.65 -10.47
N VAL A 188 13.72 1.73 -10.78
CA VAL A 188 13.30 2.77 -9.83
C VAL A 188 11.83 2.60 -9.43
N GLY A 189 11.48 3.10 -8.24
CA GLY A 189 10.08 3.13 -7.78
C GLY A 189 9.21 4.09 -8.59
N TYR A 190 7.88 3.93 -8.49
CA TYR A 190 6.89 4.68 -9.27
C TYR A 190 7.04 6.19 -9.13
N ASN A 191 7.11 6.72 -7.90
CA ASN A 191 7.20 8.17 -7.65
C ASN A 191 8.48 8.78 -8.25
N ARG A 192 9.59 8.05 -8.21
CA ARG A 192 10.85 8.51 -8.79
C ARG A 192 10.76 8.58 -10.32
N ALA A 193 10.16 7.57 -10.95
CA ALA A 193 9.89 7.58 -12.39
C ALA A 193 8.87 8.65 -12.79
N ALA A 194 7.82 8.88 -11.99
CA ALA A 194 6.84 9.93 -12.22
C ALA A 194 7.48 11.32 -12.20
N ARG A 195 8.31 11.59 -11.18
CA ARG A 195 9.10 12.83 -11.08
C ARG A 195 10.00 13.05 -12.28
N PHE A 196 10.64 12.00 -12.81
CA PHE A 196 11.44 12.11 -14.03
C PHE A 196 10.59 12.53 -15.24
N VAL A 197 9.40 11.96 -15.39
CA VAL A 197 8.49 12.33 -16.48
C VAL A 197 7.98 13.77 -16.34
N GLU A 198 7.66 14.21 -15.12
CA GLU A 198 7.23 15.59 -14.84
C GLU A 198 8.34 16.60 -15.10
N GLN A 199 9.58 16.29 -14.68
CA GLN A 199 10.75 17.13 -14.98
C GLN A 199 11.03 17.18 -16.48
N MET A 200 10.89 16.07 -17.20
CA MET A 200 10.99 16.03 -18.65
C MET A 200 9.90 16.86 -19.34
N GLU A 201 8.66 16.85 -18.81
CA GLU A 201 7.57 17.67 -19.33
C GLU A 201 7.86 19.16 -19.10
N ALA A 202 8.26 19.53 -17.87
CA ALA A 202 8.62 20.90 -17.52
C ALA A 202 9.81 21.42 -18.32
N SER A 203 10.74 20.53 -18.68
CA SER A 203 11.91 20.83 -19.52
C SER A 203 11.59 20.82 -21.02
N GLY A 204 10.36 20.50 -21.42
CA GLY A 204 9.94 20.43 -22.81
C GLY A 204 10.48 19.23 -23.61
N LEU A 205 10.99 18.21 -22.93
CA LEU A 205 11.49 16.97 -23.55
C LEU A 205 10.34 16.04 -23.96
N VAL A 206 9.24 16.03 -23.21
CA VAL A 206 8.05 15.22 -23.46
C VAL A 206 6.79 16.07 -23.42
N SER A 207 5.75 15.66 -24.14
CA SER A 207 4.45 16.31 -24.14
C SER A 207 3.74 16.16 -22.81
N PRO A 208 2.74 17.01 -22.54
CA PRO A 208 1.70 16.72 -21.56
C PRO A 208 1.04 15.36 -21.83
N MET A 209 0.42 14.81 -20.80
CA MET A 209 -0.31 13.54 -20.91
C MET A 209 -1.47 13.67 -21.89
N GLU A 210 -1.48 12.82 -22.92
CA GLU A 210 -2.58 12.74 -23.89
C GLU A 210 -3.78 11.97 -23.31
N ASN A 211 -4.95 12.10 -23.93
CA ASN A 211 -6.19 11.43 -23.53
C ASN A 211 -6.10 9.89 -23.49
N ASN A 212 -5.10 9.30 -24.16
CA ASN A 212 -4.81 7.87 -24.17
C ASN A 212 -3.86 7.44 -23.04
N GLY A 213 -3.43 8.36 -22.16
CA GLY A 213 -2.49 8.13 -21.08
C GLY A 213 -1.01 8.07 -21.51
N ASN A 214 -0.70 8.31 -22.79
CA ASN A 214 0.66 8.35 -23.31
C ASN A 214 1.21 9.78 -23.36
N ARG A 215 2.53 9.88 -23.51
CA ARG A 215 3.28 11.13 -23.72
C ARG A 215 4.16 10.96 -24.94
N THR A 216 4.24 11.98 -25.78
CA THR A 216 5.10 12.00 -26.97
C THR A 216 6.43 12.68 -26.66
N VAL A 217 7.53 12.17 -27.20
CA VAL A 217 8.85 12.79 -27.02
C VAL A 217 9.02 13.91 -28.05
N LEU A 218 9.29 15.12 -27.59
CA LEU A 218 9.27 16.35 -28.41
C LEU A 218 10.61 16.68 -29.06
N VAL A 219 11.70 16.08 -28.57
CA VAL A 219 13.05 16.27 -29.11
C VAL A 219 13.24 15.44 -30.38
N PRO A 220 13.92 15.98 -31.41
CA PRO A 220 14.35 15.21 -32.58
C PRO A 220 15.29 14.06 -32.18
N GLU A 221 15.33 13.01 -33.01
CA GLU A 221 16.29 11.91 -32.80
C GLU A 221 17.73 12.46 -32.82
N PRO A 222 18.62 11.98 -31.94
CA PRO A 222 20.05 12.31 -32.04
C PRO A 222 20.54 11.88 -33.42
N GLU A 223 21.08 12.83 -34.20
CA GLU A 223 21.83 12.48 -35.41
C GLU A 223 23.05 11.63 -34.99
N GLU A 224 23.22 10.45 -35.59
CA GLU A 224 24.36 9.55 -35.35
C GLU A 224 25.71 10.19 -35.67
#